data_AF-A0A8G1TT20-F1
#
_entry.id   AF-A0A8G1TT20-F1
#
_cell.length_a   1.000
_cell.length_b   1.000
_cell.length_c   1.000
_cell.angle_alpha   90.00
_cell.angle_beta   90.00
_cell.angle_gamma   90.00
#
_symmetry.space_group_name_H-M   'P 1'
#
loop_
_entity.id
_entity.type
_entity.pdbx_description
1 polymer ?
#
loop_
_entity_poly.entity_id
_entity_poly.type
_entity_poly.pdbx_seq_one_letter_code
_entity_poly.pdbx_strand_id
1 'polypeptide(L)'
;MPVLDSAEYRFARLAVDKAKLSVVNPASANPPPRVGIVLARGDELIGWYAKGVGGQARNADGFEDFVANPSAHAEQALLEQLTDADLSDVSAYVTLEPCTSKKGKGLCCADLLVHAGIKTVYVGNCDPNPDVGGLAWRTFLAAGISVRDFPSELRNEARRDNDAFFRKFNYSLADQGSASFDYEHNGGVRVLGALAEAFRTSWTNRDNGSIYALDYQFSVALAKNCTTFDDVDDPARWFEDCHYTKPVHEGQIVIFRNLKGYALVQVLKVRTKTTVSNAELQFRYQLRYRKDVQIIHYLERQAE
;
A
#
# COMPACT_ATOMS: atom_id res chain seq x y z
N MET A 1 -11.26 17.09 -5.18
CA MET A 1 -11.72 16.08 -6.16
C MET A 1 -10.64 15.96 -7.21
N PRO A 2 -10.17 14.76 -7.60
CA PRO A 2 -9.25 14.65 -8.72
C PRO A 2 -9.99 15.16 -9.96
N VAL A 3 -9.33 16.01 -10.75
CA VAL A 3 -9.89 16.44 -12.03
C VAL A 3 -9.78 15.22 -12.95
N LEU A 4 -10.91 14.60 -13.28
CA LEU A 4 -11.00 13.38 -14.10
C LEU A 4 -10.37 13.51 -15.51
N ASP A 5 -9.94 14.71 -15.89
CA ASP A 5 -9.35 15.05 -17.19
C ASP A 5 -7.86 15.46 -17.10
N SER A 6 -7.18 15.19 -15.98
CA SER A 6 -5.73 15.44 -15.90
C SER A 6 -4.94 14.38 -16.68
N ALA A 7 -3.77 14.76 -17.20
CA ALA A 7 -2.79 13.85 -17.79
C ALA A 7 -2.52 12.64 -16.87
N GLU A 8 -2.38 12.91 -15.57
CA GLU A 8 -2.13 11.92 -14.53
C GLU A 8 -3.25 10.86 -14.48
N TYR A 9 -4.53 11.28 -14.51
CA TYR A 9 -5.66 10.35 -14.52
C TYR A 9 -5.67 9.51 -15.79
N ARG A 10 -5.44 10.13 -16.96
CA ARG A 10 -5.43 9.44 -18.26
C ARG A 10 -4.36 8.33 -18.30
N PHE A 11 -3.15 8.60 -17.84
CA PHE A 11 -2.08 7.61 -17.83
C PHE A 11 -2.24 6.54 -16.75
N ALA A 12 -2.75 6.89 -15.58
CA ALA A 12 -3.11 5.91 -14.56
C ALA A 12 -4.22 4.96 -15.06
N ARG A 13 -5.26 5.49 -15.72
CA ARG A 13 -6.32 4.71 -16.38
C ARG A 13 -5.74 3.80 -17.45
N LEU A 14 -4.88 4.35 -18.33
CA LEU A 14 -4.21 3.56 -19.37
C LEU A 14 -3.42 2.39 -18.76
N ALA A 15 -2.67 2.62 -17.68
CA ALA A 15 -1.93 1.55 -17.00
C ALA A 15 -2.86 0.44 -16.49
N VAL A 16 -4.00 0.79 -15.88
CA VAL A 16 -5.03 -0.18 -15.45
C VAL A 16 -5.60 -0.96 -16.64
N ASP A 17 -5.93 -0.29 -17.74
CA ASP A 17 -6.47 -0.95 -18.93
C ASP A 17 -5.45 -1.87 -19.60
N LYS A 18 -4.16 -1.49 -19.63
CA LYS A 18 -3.08 -2.37 -20.10
C LYS A 18 -2.86 -3.55 -19.17
N ALA A 19 -2.96 -3.38 -17.85
CA ALA A 19 -2.83 -4.48 -16.90
C ALA A 19 -3.86 -5.60 -17.17
N LYS A 20 -5.08 -5.27 -17.62
CA LYS A 20 -6.12 -6.26 -17.98
C LYS A 20 -5.73 -7.15 -19.16
N LEU A 21 -4.80 -6.74 -20.00
CA LEU A 21 -4.29 -7.56 -21.09
C LEU A 21 -3.36 -8.67 -20.57
N SER A 22 -2.73 -8.47 -19.41
CA SER A 22 -1.69 -9.38 -18.87
C SER A 22 -2.09 -10.85 -18.94
N VAL A 23 -1.14 -11.69 -19.32
CA VAL A 23 -1.36 -13.14 -19.34
C VAL A 23 -1.28 -13.69 -17.92
N VAL A 24 -2.41 -14.21 -17.46
CA VAL A 24 -2.51 -14.94 -16.20
C VAL A 24 -2.85 -16.38 -16.53
N ASN A 25 -1.99 -17.33 -16.17
CA ASN A 25 -2.34 -18.74 -16.26
C ASN A 25 -3.22 -19.11 -15.05
N PRO A 26 -4.55 -19.30 -15.22
CA PRO A 26 -5.45 -19.57 -14.09
C PRO A 26 -5.23 -20.97 -13.49
N ALA A 27 -4.63 -21.88 -14.25
CA ALA A 27 -4.28 -23.23 -13.79
C ALA A 27 -2.96 -23.26 -13.00
N SER A 28 -2.19 -22.16 -12.97
CA SER A 28 -1.03 -22.06 -12.10
C SER A 28 -1.49 -22.06 -10.65
N ALA A 29 -0.88 -22.89 -9.80
CA ALA A 29 -1.08 -22.81 -8.35
C ALA A 29 -0.70 -21.43 -7.80
N ASN A 30 0.17 -20.70 -8.53
CA ASN A 30 0.53 -19.33 -8.24
C ASN A 30 0.46 -18.46 -9.50
N PRO A 31 -0.74 -17.94 -9.87
CA PRO A 31 -0.83 -17.01 -10.99
C PRO A 31 -0.02 -15.74 -10.66
N PRO A 32 0.79 -15.22 -11.60
CA PRO A 32 1.42 -13.92 -11.45
C PRO A 32 0.36 -12.81 -11.44
N PRO A 33 0.64 -11.66 -10.80
CA PRO A 33 -0.28 -10.52 -10.84
C PRO A 33 -0.40 -9.96 -12.26
N ARG A 34 -1.56 -9.39 -12.56
CA ARG A 34 -1.78 -8.49 -13.69
C ARG A 34 -1.09 -7.17 -13.39
N VAL A 35 -0.11 -6.81 -14.21
CA VAL A 35 0.65 -5.57 -14.02
C VAL A 35 0.76 -4.84 -15.36
N GLY A 36 0.37 -3.57 -15.34
CA GLY A 36 0.59 -2.62 -16.42
C GLY A 36 1.54 -1.53 -15.96
N ILE A 37 2.43 -1.11 -16.84
CA ILE A 37 3.24 0.10 -16.68
C ILE A 37 3.01 1.02 -17.89
N VAL A 38 2.96 2.32 -17.62
CA VAL A 38 3.01 3.40 -18.61
C VAL A 38 4.11 4.38 -18.22
N LEU A 39 4.92 4.79 -19.19
CA LEU A 39 5.86 5.91 -19.06
C LEU A 39 5.33 7.09 -19.88
N ALA A 40 5.30 8.28 -19.30
CA ALA A 40 4.83 9.49 -19.96
C ALA A 40 5.65 10.72 -19.60
N ARG A 41 5.77 11.67 -20.54
CA ARG A 41 6.40 12.97 -20.37
C ARG A 41 5.35 14.06 -20.61
N GLY A 42 4.90 14.74 -19.56
CA GLY A 42 3.77 15.67 -19.66
C GLY A 42 2.52 14.95 -20.17
N ASP A 43 2.00 15.37 -21.34
CA ASP A 43 0.86 14.74 -22.03
C ASP A 43 1.27 13.70 -23.07
N GLU A 44 2.57 13.43 -23.22
CA GLU A 44 3.12 12.53 -24.21
C GLU A 44 3.34 11.12 -23.64
N LEU A 45 2.79 10.11 -24.31
CA LEU A 45 3.11 8.72 -24.03
C LEU A 45 4.53 8.40 -24.54
N ILE A 46 5.37 7.81 -23.70
CA ILE A 46 6.69 7.29 -24.07
C ILE A 46 6.61 5.79 -24.36
N GLY A 47 5.82 5.08 -23.57
CA GLY A 47 5.59 3.66 -23.80
C GLY A 47 4.70 3.03 -22.75
N TRP A 48 4.26 1.82 -23.04
CA TRP A 48 3.46 1.02 -22.13
C TRP A 48 3.81 -0.46 -22.26
N TYR A 49 3.58 -1.22 -21.21
CA TYR A 49 3.74 -2.67 -21.24
C TYR A 49 2.72 -3.37 -20.36
N ALA A 50 2.23 -4.51 -20.84
CA ALA A 50 1.37 -5.42 -20.11
C ALA A 50 2.08 -6.76 -19.85
N LYS A 51 2.17 -7.16 -18.58
CA LYS A 51 2.94 -8.34 -18.17
C LYS A 51 2.56 -9.60 -18.94
N GLY A 52 3.53 -10.20 -19.64
CA GLY A 52 3.34 -11.46 -20.36
C GLY A 52 2.63 -11.34 -21.71
N VAL A 53 2.26 -10.12 -22.14
CA VAL A 53 1.72 -9.86 -23.49
C VAL A 53 2.76 -9.20 -24.38
N GLY A 54 3.24 -8.04 -23.95
CA GLY A 54 4.04 -7.15 -24.77
C GLY A 54 3.71 -5.69 -24.46
N GLY A 55 4.30 -4.81 -25.24
CA GLY A 55 4.15 -3.39 -25.06
C GLY A 55 4.41 -2.63 -26.34
N GLN A 56 4.44 -1.32 -26.19
CA GLN A 56 4.79 -0.40 -27.24
C GLN A 56 5.71 0.67 -26.65
N ALA A 57 6.80 0.99 -27.33
CA ALA A 57 7.76 1.99 -26.89
C ALA A 57 8.05 2.97 -28.03
N ARG A 58 8.26 4.24 -27.68
CA ARG A 58 8.62 5.27 -28.64
C ARG A 58 10.13 5.22 -28.91
N ASN A 59 10.50 5.15 -30.18
CA ASN A 59 11.86 5.26 -30.71
C ASN A 59 11.97 6.50 -31.63
N ALA A 60 13.06 6.60 -32.39
CA ALA A 60 13.30 7.73 -33.31
C ALA A 60 12.27 7.80 -34.47
N ASP A 61 11.75 6.66 -34.91
CA ASP A 61 10.86 6.53 -36.09
C ASP A 61 9.37 6.50 -35.73
N GLY A 62 9.04 6.43 -34.45
CA GLY A 62 7.66 6.42 -33.96
C GLY A 62 7.46 5.45 -32.81
N PHE A 63 6.29 4.82 -32.74
CA PHE A 63 6.03 3.77 -31.78
C PHE A 63 6.22 2.39 -32.40
N GLU A 64 6.93 1.52 -31.71
CA GLU A 64 7.16 0.14 -32.12
C GLU A 64 6.57 -0.83 -31.09
N ASP A 65 5.86 -1.84 -31.59
CA ASP A 65 5.32 -2.93 -30.78
C ASP A 65 6.43 -3.94 -30.48
N PHE A 66 6.46 -4.46 -29.25
CA PHE A 66 7.39 -5.49 -28.84
C PHE A 66 6.71 -6.59 -28.03
N VAL A 67 7.19 -7.82 -28.21
CA VAL A 67 6.61 -9.01 -27.57
C VAL A 67 7.11 -9.13 -26.13
N ALA A 68 6.26 -9.68 -25.25
CA ALA A 68 6.64 -9.91 -23.87
C ALA A 68 7.87 -10.81 -23.72
N ASN A 69 8.73 -10.42 -22.78
CA ASN A 69 9.58 -11.35 -22.06
C ASN A 69 8.73 -11.98 -20.92
N PRO A 70 8.35 -13.27 -21.00
CA PRO A 70 7.44 -13.89 -20.03
C PRO A 70 7.97 -13.91 -18.60
N SER A 71 9.30 -13.85 -18.45
CA SER A 71 10.00 -13.88 -17.16
C SER A 71 10.28 -12.50 -16.59
N ALA A 72 10.17 -11.43 -17.39
CA ALA A 72 10.38 -10.07 -16.92
C ALA A 72 9.14 -9.51 -16.21
N HIS A 73 9.40 -8.65 -15.23
CA HIS A 73 8.38 -7.75 -14.69
C HIS A 73 8.06 -6.64 -15.69
N ALA A 74 6.95 -5.93 -15.46
CA ALA A 74 6.46 -4.97 -16.43
C ALA A 74 7.43 -3.81 -16.63
N GLU A 75 7.97 -3.31 -15.52
CA GLU A 75 8.92 -2.19 -15.46
C GLU A 75 10.23 -2.54 -16.16
N GLN A 76 10.77 -3.73 -15.88
CA GLN A 76 11.98 -4.21 -16.53
C GLN A 76 11.78 -4.33 -18.04
N ALA A 77 10.70 -4.97 -18.49
CA ALA A 77 10.46 -5.22 -19.91
C ALA A 77 10.32 -3.91 -20.72
N LEU A 78 9.68 -2.88 -20.16
CA LEU A 78 9.55 -1.60 -20.84
C LEU A 78 10.87 -0.82 -20.87
N LEU A 79 11.62 -0.80 -19.77
CA LEU A 79 12.92 -0.10 -19.72
C LEU A 79 13.97 -0.75 -20.62
N GLU A 80 13.92 -2.08 -20.84
CA GLU A 80 14.78 -2.78 -21.79
C GLU A 80 14.60 -2.31 -23.24
N GLN A 81 13.45 -1.70 -23.58
CA GLN A 81 13.19 -1.12 -24.92
C GLN A 81 13.56 0.36 -25.03
N LEU A 82 13.96 0.99 -23.91
CA LEU A 82 14.18 2.43 -23.80
C LEU A 82 15.61 2.76 -23.33
N THR A 83 16.58 1.91 -23.67
CA THR A 83 17.97 2.04 -23.19
C THR A 83 18.64 3.33 -23.60
N ASP A 84 18.27 3.89 -24.75
CA ASP A 84 18.84 5.13 -25.30
C ASP A 84 17.93 6.35 -25.06
N ALA A 85 16.80 6.18 -24.38
CA ALA A 85 15.85 7.25 -24.11
C ALA A 85 16.23 8.04 -22.86
N ASP A 86 16.15 9.38 -22.93
CA ASP A 86 16.25 10.23 -21.74
C ASP A 86 14.95 10.17 -20.94
N LEU A 87 15.01 9.59 -19.75
CA LEU A 87 13.86 9.43 -18.85
C LEU A 87 13.87 10.40 -17.65
N SER A 88 14.74 11.42 -17.67
CA SER A 88 14.93 12.38 -16.57
C SER A 88 13.71 13.24 -16.24
N ASP A 89 12.79 13.44 -17.20
CA ASP A 89 11.51 14.15 -17.02
C ASP A 89 10.28 13.24 -17.20
N VAL A 90 10.49 11.92 -17.14
CA VAL A 90 9.43 10.93 -17.35
C VAL A 90 8.79 10.53 -16.02
N SER A 91 7.47 10.40 -16.04
CA SER A 91 6.67 9.83 -14.97
C SER A 91 6.32 8.38 -15.28
N ALA A 92 6.48 7.50 -14.29
CA ALA A 92 6.04 6.12 -14.38
C ALA A 92 4.68 5.93 -13.70
N TYR A 93 3.78 5.21 -14.33
CA TYR A 93 2.47 4.83 -13.80
C TYR A 93 2.40 3.31 -13.78
N VAL A 94 2.47 2.71 -12.59
CA VAL A 94 2.54 1.25 -12.43
C VAL A 94 1.38 0.77 -11.56
N THR A 95 0.66 -0.27 -12.01
CA THR A 95 -0.57 -0.71 -11.34
C THR A 95 -0.36 -1.47 -10.03
N LEU A 96 0.84 -1.99 -9.79
CA LEU A 96 1.24 -2.69 -8.57
C LEU A 96 2.62 -2.16 -8.14
N GLU A 97 2.88 -2.08 -6.84
CA GLU A 97 4.15 -1.59 -6.31
C GLU A 97 5.36 -2.35 -6.93
N PRO A 98 6.38 -1.61 -7.42
CA PRO A 98 7.56 -2.23 -7.99
C PRO A 98 8.34 -3.06 -6.97
N CYS A 99 8.83 -4.23 -7.38
CA CYS A 99 9.59 -5.08 -6.48
C CYS A 99 10.91 -4.44 -6.04
N THR A 100 11.28 -4.63 -4.77
CA THR A 100 12.54 -4.14 -4.16
C THR A 100 13.59 -5.23 -3.96
N SER A 101 13.28 -6.45 -4.38
CA SER A 101 14.21 -7.58 -4.39
C SER A 101 14.16 -8.28 -5.73
N LYS A 102 15.28 -8.87 -6.15
CA LYS A 102 15.40 -9.65 -7.38
C LYS A 102 16.09 -10.97 -7.09
N LYS A 103 15.58 -12.04 -7.68
CA LYS A 103 16.26 -13.34 -7.67
C LYS A 103 17.24 -13.38 -8.84
N GLY A 104 18.53 -13.55 -8.56
CA GLY A 104 19.59 -13.64 -9.57
C GLY A 104 20.30 -12.31 -9.83
N LYS A 105 20.82 -12.13 -11.05
CA LYS A 105 21.66 -10.97 -11.43
C LYS A 105 20.82 -9.79 -11.92
N GLY A 106 21.31 -8.58 -11.68
CA GLY A 106 20.72 -7.32 -12.12
C GLY A 106 19.89 -6.62 -11.05
N LEU A 107 19.39 -5.43 -11.39
CA LEU A 107 18.63 -4.56 -10.48
C LEU A 107 17.16 -4.99 -10.35
N CYS A 108 16.57 -4.76 -9.17
CA CYS A 108 15.12 -4.91 -8.96
C CYS A 108 14.33 -3.79 -9.64
N CYS A 109 12.99 -3.88 -9.71
CA CYS A 109 12.19 -2.93 -10.47
C CYS A 109 12.24 -1.51 -9.90
N ALA A 110 12.23 -1.37 -8.57
CA ALA A 110 12.39 -0.07 -7.93
C ALA A 110 13.76 0.55 -8.28
N ASP A 111 14.84 -0.22 -8.16
CA ASP A 111 16.19 0.26 -8.50
C ASP A 111 16.32 0.58 -9.99
N LEU A 112 15.68 -0.18 -10.89
CA LEU A 112 15.68 0.10 -12.32
C LEU A 112 15.06 1.47 -12.64
N LEU A 113 13.93 1.80 -12.02
CA LEU A 113 13.29 3.11 -12.19
C LEU A 113 14.17 4.25 -11.62
N VAL A 114 14.87 4.01 -10.51
CA VAL A 114 15.86 4.96 -9.96
C VAL A 114 17.02 5.17 -10.94
N HIS A 115 17.62 4.08 -11.44
CA HIS A 115 18.75 4.15 -12.36
C HIS A 115 18.37 4.76 -13.72
N ALA A 116 17.12 4.59 -14.14
CA ALA A 116 16.56 5.23 -15.33
C ALA A 116 16.43 6.75 -15.18
N GLY A 117 16.50 7.31 -13.97
CA GLY A 117 16.39 8.75 -13.72
C GLY A 117 14.95 9.27 -13.65
N ILE A 118 13.95 8.37 -13.55
CA ILE A 118 12.53 8.72 -13.37
C ILE A 118 12.35 9.63 -12.15
N LYS A 119 11.57 10.71 -12.27
CA LYS A 119 11.37 11.68 -11.17
C LYS A 119 10.06 11.53 -10.43
N THR A 120 9.05 10.96 -11.07
CA THR A 120 7.75 10.74 -10.46
C THR A 120 7.25 9.33 -10.74
N VAL A 121 6.80 8.64 -9.68
CA VAL A 121 6.21 7.31 -9.78
C VAL A 121 4.80 7.36 -9.18
N TYR A 122 3.81 7.06 -10.00
CA TYR A 122 2.44 6.82 -9.61
C TYR A 122 2.23 5.32 -9.41
N VAL A 123 1.74 4.92 -8.23
CA VAL A 123 1.53 3.52 -7.85
C VAL A 123 0.06 3.22 -7.68
N GLY A 124 -0.42 2.16 -8.32
CA GLY A 124 -1.78 1.65 -8.23
C GLY A 124 -2.05 1.04 -6.86
N ASN A 125 -1.61 -0.18 -6.62
CA ASN A 125 -1.77 -0.83 -5.33
C ASN A 125 -0.41 -1.11 -4.68
N CYS A 126 -0.33 -1.00 -3.35
CA CYS A 126 0.77 -1.54 -2.57
C CYS A 126 0.93 -3.05 -2.85
N ASP A 127 2.15 -3.59 -2.82
CA ASP A 127 2.33 -5.04 -2.90
C ASP A 127 1.73 -5.67 -1.64
N PRO A 128 0.80 -6.63 -1.76
CA PRO A 128 0.17 -7.23 -0.59
C PRO A 128 1.13 -8.12 0.21
N ASN A 129 2.30 -8.49 -0.33
CA ASN A 129 3.33 -9.21 0.39
C ASN A 129 3.95 -8.31 1.47
N PRO A 130 3.83 -8.63 2.77
CA PRO A 130 4.34 -7.79 3.86
C PRO A 130 5.87 -7.63 3.87
N ASP A 131 6.59 -8.51 3.17
CA ASP A 131 8.06 -8.42 3.02
C ASP A 131 8.48 -7.45 1.90
N VAL A 132 7.52 -6.96 1.09
CA VAL A 132 7.75 -6.05 -0.04
C VAL A 132 6.99 -4.73 0.16
N GLY A 133 5.76 -4.81 0.67
CA GLY A 133 4.83 -3.70 0.81
C GLY A 133 5.44 -2.45 1.44
N GLY A 134 5.40 -1.35 0.72
CA GLY A 134 5.89 -0.04 1.14
C GLY A 134 7.42 0.13 1.07
N LEU A 135 8.19 -0.90 0.71
CA LEU A 135 9.64 -0.76 0.55
C LEU A 135 10.02 0.05 -0.69
N ALA A 136 9.27 -0.06 -1.79
CA ALA A 136 9.61 0.67 -3.02
C ALA A 136 9.42 2.17 -2.82
N TRP A 137 8.38 2.55 -2.08
CA TRP A 137 8.16 3.93 -1.65
C TRP A 137 9.37 4.48 -0.89
N ARG A 138 9.94 3.71 0.04
CA ARG A 138 11.14 4.12 0.77
C ARG A 138 12.34 4.30 -0.16
N THR A 139 12.55 3.34 -1.08
CA THR A 139 13.62 3.42 -2.09
C THR A 139 13.48 4.68 -2.94
N PHE A 140 12.28 4.97 -3.46
CA PHE A 140 12.02 6.14 -4.29
C PHE A 140 12.21 7.45 -3.52
N LEU A 141 11.66 7.57 -2.32
CA LEU A 141 11.80 8.77 -1.50
C LEU A 141 13.27 9.02 -1.13
N ALA A 142 14.02 7.97 -0.78
CA ALA A 142 15.46 8.07 -0.50
C ALA A 142 16.28 8.51 -1.73
N ALA A 143 15.85 8.14 -2.93
CA ALA A 143 16.45 8.56 -4.20
C ALA A 143 15.96 9.94 -4.70
N GLY A 144 15.08 10.63 -3.95
CA GLY A 144 14.52 11.93 -4.34
C GLY A 144 13.44 11.87 -5.42
N ILE A 145 12.82 10.71 -5.63
CA ILE A 145 11.70 10.50 -6.54
C ILE A 145 10.39 10.83 -5.82
N SER A 146 9.52 11.61 -6.47
CA SER A 146 8.16 11.87 -5.97
C SER A 146 7.30 10.63 -6.17
N VAL A 147 6.67 10.12 -5.10
CA VAL A 147 5.75 8.98 -5.20
C VAL A 147 4.32 9.44 -4.92
N ARG A 148 3.37 8.96 -5.71
CA ARG A 148 1.94 9.30 -5.60
C ARG A 148 1.07 8.06 -5.78
N ASP A 149 -0.06 8.03 -5.09
CA ASP A 149 -1.07 7.00 -5.34
C ASP A 149 -1.85 7.27 -6.63
N PHE A 150 -2.35 6.22 -7.26
CA PHE A 150 -3.44 6.35 -8.22
C PHE A 150 -4.73 6.84 -7.52
N PRO A 151 -5.65 7.48 -8.27
CA PRO A 151 -7.02 7.71 -7.83
C PRO A 151 -7.67 6.44 -7.26
N SER A 152 -8.39 6.59 -6.14
CA SER A 152 -8.97 5.46 -5.37
C SER A 152 -9.76 4.47 -6.20
N GLU A 153 -10.54 4.96 -7.16
CA GLU A 153 -11.38 4.17 -8.06
C GLU A 153 -10.55 3.27 -8.98
N LEU A 154 -9.40 3.76 -9.46
CA LEU A 154 -8.47 2.98 -10.27
C LEU A 154 -7.74 1.94 -9.43
N ARG A 155 -7.37 2.27 -8.19
CA ARG A 155 -6.79 1.33 -7.23
C ARG A 155 -7.76 0.20 -6.88
N ASN A 156 -9.02 0.53 -6.68
CA ASN A 156 -10.08 -0.45 -6.39
C ASN A 156 -10.36 -1.36 -7.58
N GLU A 157 -10.27 -0.84 -8.80
CA GLU A 157 -10.39 -1.62 -10.03
C GLU A 157 -9.21 -2.58 -10.22
N ALA A 158 -7.97 -2.07 -10.19
CA ALA A 158 -6.77 -2.87 -10.32
C ALA A 158 -6.65 -3.97 -9.25
N ARG A 159 -7.08 -3.67 -8.01
CA ARG A 159 -7.14 -4.65 -6.93
C ARG A 159 -8.16 -5.76 -7.19
N ARG A 160 -9.35 -5.43 -7.71
CA ARG A 160 -10.38 -6.42 -8.07
C ARG A 160 -9.87 -7.37 -9.17
N ASP A 161 -9.20 -6.83 -10.17
CA ASP A 161 -8.62 -7.62 -11.27
C ASP A 161 -7.47 -8.55 -10.79
N ASN A 162 -6.86 -8.23 -9.65
CA ASN A 162 -5.81 -9.00 -9.00
C ASN A 162 -6.26 -9.75 -7.73
N ASP A 163 -7.55 -9.88 -7.45
CA ASP A 163 -8.07 -10.40 -6.18
C ASP A 163 -7.49 -11.78 -5.81
N ALA A 164 -7.31 -12.68 -6.78
CA ALA A 164 -6.66 -13.98 -6.57
C ALA A 164 -5.19 -13.88 -6.13
N PHE A 165 -4.44 -12.88 -6.62
CA PHE A 165 -3.07 -12.61 -6.20
C PHE A 165 -3.06 -12.01 -4.78
N PHE A 166 -3.90 -11.01 -4.52
CA PHE A 166 -4.00 -10.37 -3.20
C PHE A 166 -4.42 -11.35 -2.10
N ARG A 167 -5.35 -12.28 -2.37
CA ARG A 167 -5.82 -13.29 -1.41
C ARG A 167 -4.74 -14.19 -0.81
N LYS A 168 -3.62 -14.35 -1.50
CA LYS A 168 -2.47 -15.15 -1.04
C LYS A 168 -1.79 -14.50 0.16
N PHE A 169 -1.59 -13.19 0.06
CA PHE A 169 -0.92 -12.39 1.09
C PHE A 169 -1.91 -11.68 2.00
N ASN A 170 -3.20 -11.73 1.66
CA ASN A 170 -4.27 -11.19 2.51
C ASN A 170 -4.13 -11.77 3.90
N TYR A 171 -4.18 -10.86 4.86
CA TYR A 171 -4.45 -11.17 6.23
C TYR A 171 -5.67 -12.10 6.35
N SER A 172 -5.68 -13.03 7.30
CA SER A 172 -6.97 -13.60 7.69
C SER A 172 -7.77 -12.46 8.33
N LEU A 173 -8.94 -12.17 7.77
CA LEU A 173 -9.96 -11.37 8.46
C LEU A 173 -10.49 -12.26 9.57
N ALA A 174 -9.76 -12.35 10.68
CA ALA A 174 -10.14 -13.27 11.73
C ALA A 174 -11.29 -12.71 12.59
N ASP A 175 -11.36 -11.38 12.79
CA ASP A 175 -12.41 -10.74 13.58
C ASP A 175 -12.70 -9.29 13.15
N GLN A 176 -13.97 -8.91 13.19
CA GLN A 176 -14.46 -7.53 13.09
C GLN A 176 -15.50 -7.27 14.18
N GLY A 177 -15.59 -6.04 14.65
CA GLY A 177 -16.56 -5.70 15.68
C GLY A 177 -16.60 -4.22 16.03
N SER A 178 -17.25 -3.93 17.14
CA SER A 178 -17.27 -2.60 17.75
C SER A 178 -17.05 -2.70 19.25
N ALA A 179 -16.58 -1.61 19.83
CA ALA A 179 -16.43 -1.48 21.27
C ALA A 179 -16.87 -0.07 21.69
N SER A 180 -17.50 0.01 22.86
CA SER A 180 -17.64 1.23 23.63
C SER A 180 -17.08 0.98 25.03
N PHE A 181 -16.29 1.91 25.54
CA PHE A 181 -15.80 1.85 26.92
C PHE A 181 -15.44 3.22 27.46
N ASP A 182 -15.41 3.32 28.79
CA ASP A 182 -14.86 4.47 29.49
C ASP A 182 -13.34 4.39 29.52
N TYR A 183 -12.70 5.21 28.69
CA TYR A 183 -11.25 5.17 28.53
C TYR A 183 -10.50 5.84 29.68
N GLU A 184 -11.13 6.66 30.52
CA GLU A 184 -10.45 7.22 31.70
C GLU A 184 -10.40 6.19 32.84
N HIS A 185 -11.51 5.50 33.10
CA HIS A 185 -11.57 4.50 34.18
C HIS A 185 -10.92 3.16 33.80
N ASN A 186 -10.78 2.84 32.50
CA ASN A 186 -10.13 1.62 32.04
C ASN A 186 -8.63 1.81 31.71
N GLY A 187 -8.01 2.88 32.24
CA GLY A 187 -6.59 3.19 32.02
C GLY A 187 -6.25 3.43 30.54
N GLY A 188 -7.23 3.80 29.72
CA GLY A 188 -7.08 4.04 28.29
C GLY A 188 -7.01 2.77 27.44
N VAL A 189 -7.14 1.57 28.00
CA VAL A 189 -6.76 0.35 27.30
C VAL A 189 -7.98 -0.45 26.85
N ARG A 190 -7.95 -0.97 25.63
CA ARG A 190 -8.91 -1.99 25.17
C ARG A 190 -8.17 -3.07 24.39
N VAL A 191 -8.35 -4.32 24.81
CA VAL A 191 -7.79 -5.49 24.13
C VAL A 191 -8.80 -6.01 23.09
N LEU A 192 -8.33 -6.29 21.89
CA LEU A 192 -9.12 -6.79 20.76
C LEU A 192 -8.57 -8.14 20.29
N GLY A 193 -9.45 -9.08 19.94
CA GLY A 193 -9.07 -10.42 19.49
C GLY A 193 -8.78 -11.42 20.62
N ALA A 194 -8.44 -12.66 20.25
CA ALA A 194 -8.18 -13.75 21.18
C ALA A 194 -6.83 -13.60 21.90
N LEU A 195 -6.76 -14.01 23.17
CA LEU A 195 -5.65 -13.69 24.10
C LEU A 195 -4.23 -13.93 23.56
N ALA A 196 -3.99 -15.01 22.81
CA ALA A 196 -2.66 -15.33 22.27
C ALA A 196 -2.24 -14.42 21.09
N GLU A 197 -3.19 -13.75 20.45
CA GLU A 197 -2.97 -12.94 19.25
C GLU A 197 -3.52 -11.50 19.42
N ALA A 198 -3.89 -11.14 20.65
CA ALA A 198 -4.66 -9.96 20.91
C ALA A 198 -3.90 -8.67 20.62
N PHE A 199 -4.65 -7.65 20.21
CA PHE A 199 -4.17 -6.29 20.01
C PHE A 199 -4.54 -5.44 21.21
N ARG A 200 -3.54 -4.91 21.90
CA ARG A 200 -3.72 -3.95 22.97
C ARG A 200 -3.79 -2.54 22.38
N THR A 201 -4.99 -1.96 22.32
CA THR A 201 -5.16 -0.55 21.95
C THR A 201 -5.04 0.32 23.19
N SER A 202 -4.40 1.49 23.07
CA SER A 202 -4.25 2.44 24.18
C SER A 202 -4.61 3.85 23.73
N TRP A 203 -5.32 4.56 24.59
CA TRP A 203 -5.98 5.82 24.28
C TRP A 203 -5.81 6.79 25.45
N THR A 204 -5.61 8.07 25.17
CA THR A 204 -5.58 9.12 26.20
C THR A 204 -6.40 10.33 25.79
N ASN A 205 -6.94 11.02 26.80
CA ASN A 205 -7.84 12.14 26.63
C ASN A 205 -7.19 13.28 25.83
N ARG A 206 -8.03 14.03 25.10
CA ARG A 206 -7.69 15.31 24.51
C ARG A 206 -8.84 16.30 24.66
N ASP A 207 -9.90 16.15 23.86
CA ASP A 207 -11.08 17.00 23.87
C ASP A 207 -12.30 16.23 23.32
N ASN A 208 -13.49 16.85 23.36
CA ASN A 208 -14.69 16.21 22.84
C ASN A 208 -14.62 16.10 21.31
N GLY A 209 -14.75 14.88 20.79
CA GLY A 209 -14.60 14.58 19.36
C GLY A 209 -13.18 14.31 18.89
N SER A 210 -12.17 14.33 19.78
CA SER A 210 -10.82 13.86 19.42
C SER A 210 -10.07 13.18 20.57
N ILE A 211 -9.18 12.26 20.22
CA ILE A 211 -8.45 11.43 21.19
C ILE A 211 -7.03 11.15 20.69
N TYR A 212 -6.10 10.85 21.59
CA TYR A 212 -4.79 10.34 21.21
C TYR A 212 -4.77 8.82 21.27
N ALA A 213 -4.16 8.19 20.25
CA ALA A 213 -3.80 6.77 20.30
C ALA A 213 -2.30 6.60 20.56
N LEU A 214 -1.96 5.62 21.40
CA LEU A 214 -0.61 5.36 21.92
C LEU A 214 -0.24 3.88 21.81
N ASP A 215 1.02 3.60 21.51
CA ASP A 215 1.63 2.28 21.69
C ASP A 215 3.12 2.43 22.03
N TYR A 216 3.49 2.02 23.24
CA TYR A 216 4.86 2.11 23.75
C TYR A 216 5.68 0.84 23.52
N GLN A 217 5.02 -0.27 23.20
CA GLN A 217 5.70 -1.54 22.93
C GLN A 217 6.01 -1.67 21.44
N PHE A 218 5.13 -1.14 20.60
CA PHE A 218 5.28 -1.04 19.16
C PHE A 218 5.21 0.44 18.74
N SER A 219 4.66 0.70 17.56
CA SER A 219 4.30 2.03 17.09
C SER A 219 2.83 2.03 16.73
N VAL A 220 2.27 3.23 16.59
CA VAL A 220 0.86 3.45 16.24
C VAL A 220 0.80 4.47 15.10
N ALA A 221 -0.11 4.24 14.15
CA ALA A 221 -0.20 5.07 12.95
C ALA A 221 -1.60 5.62 12.73
N LEU A 222 -1.67 6.83 12.15
CA LEU A 222 -2.92 7.42 11.66
C LEU A 222 -2.99 7.21 10.15
N ALA A 223 -4.03 6.52 9.67
CA ALA A 223 -4.26 6.32 8.23
C ALA A 223 -4.83 7.60 7.61
N LYS A 224 -3.94 8.46 7.11
CA LYS A 224 -4.30 9.78 6.56
C LYS A 224 -5.15 9.58 5.30
N ASN A 225 -6.23 10.35 5.17
CA ASN A 225 -7.14 10.30 4.01
C ASN A 225 -7.88 8.96 3.78
N CYS A 226 -8.00 8.10 4.80
CA CYS A 226 -8.81 6.89 4.76
C CYS A 226 -10.10 7.05 5.56
N THR A 227 -11.23 6.60 5.00
CA THR A 227 -12.57 6.71 5.63
C THR A 227 -13.22 5.35 5.89
N THR A 228 -12.76 4.32 5.19
CA THR A 228 -13.19 2.93 5.34
C THR A 228 -11.97 2.03 5.54
N PHE A 229 -12.17 0.83 6.10
CA PHE A 229 -11.06 -0.11 6.25
C PHE A 229 -10.48 -0.56 4.90
N ASP A 230 -11.27 -0.56 3.83
CA ASP A 230 -10.80 -0.92 2.49
C ASP A 230 -9.88 0.13 1.87
N ASP A 231 -9.97 1.40 2.31
CA ASP A 231 -9.04 2.46 1.91
C ASP A 231 -7.61 2.21 2.45
N VAL A 232 -7.51 1.45 3.54
CA VAL A 232 -6.26 0.95 4.10
C VAL A 232 -5.97 -0.39 3.41
N ASP A 233 -5.27 -0.36 2.29
CA ASP A 233 -4.86 -1.55 1.55
C ASP A 233 -3.71 -2.29 2.28
N ASP A 234 -2.63 -1.59 2.59
CA ASP A 234 -1.53 -2.08 3.43
C ASP A 234 -1.40 -1.24 4.71
N PRO A 235 -1.62 -1.85 5.90
CA PRO A 235 -1.45 -1.14 7.17
C PRO A 235 0.01 -0.74 7.45
N ALA A 236 1.02 -1.44 6.90
CA ALA A 236 2.42 -1.22 7.22
C ALA A 236 2.94 0.15 6.75
N ARG A 237 2.39 0.68 5.65
CA ARG A 237 2.83 1.94 5.01
C ARG A 237 2.67 3.19 5.88
N TRP A 238 1.80 3.13 6.88
CA TRP A 238 1.42 4.30 7.68
C TRP A 238 2.33 4.54 8.87
N PHE A 239 3.22 3.60 9.19
CA PHE A 239 4.09 3.69 10.35
C PHE A 239 5.32 4.55 10.06
N GLU A 240 5.44 5.66 10.78
CA GLU A 240 6.59 6.57 10.81
C GLU A 240 7.44 6.36 12.09
N ASP A 241 7.43 5.15 12.67
CA ASP A 241 8.08 4.78 13.95
C ASP A 241 7.79 5.73 15.13
N CYS A 242 6.53 6.15 15.26
CA CYS A 242 6.05 6.97 16.37
C CYS A 242 5.27 6.15 17.40
N HIS A 243 5.50 6.40 18.70
CA HIS A 243 4.77 5.77 19.81
C HIS A 243 3.41 6.41 20.13
N TYR A 244 3.09 7.53 19.46
CA TYR A 244 1.80 8.20 19.55
C TYR A 244 1.38 8.79 18.22
N THR A 245 0.07 8.90 18.02
CA THR A 245 -0.52 9.54 16.84
C THR A 245 -0.67 11.04 17.03
N LYS A 246 -0.69 11.78 15.91
CA LYS A 246 -1.43 13.05 15.87
C LYS A 246 -2.87 12.80 16.35
N PRO A 247 -3.53 13.80 16.96
CA PRO A 247 -4.87 13.61 17.47
C PRO A 247 -5.82 13.04 16.42
N VAL A 248 -6.57 12.04 16.86
CA VAL A 248 -7.47 11.23 16.04
C VAL A 248 -8.87 11.79 16.23
N HIS A 249 -9.48 12.18 15.12
CA HIS A 249 -10.84 12.70 15.09
C HIS A 249 -11.85 11.61 14.75
N GLU A 250 -13.12 11.83 15.09
CA GLU A 250 -14.22 10.97 14.68
C GLU A 250 -14.23 10.72 13.16
N GLY A 251 -14.45 9.47 12.76
CA GLY A 251 -14.37 9.00 11.38
C GLY A 251 -12.97 8.57 10.93
N GLN A 252 -11.90 8.96 11.62
CA GLN A 252 -10.54 8.59 11.24
C GLN A 252 -10.15 7.19 11.70
N ILE A 253 -9.19 6.59 10.98
CA ILE A 253 -8.70 5.24 11.23
C ILE A 253 -7.30 5.27 11.81
N VAL A 254 -7.13 4.61 12.95
CA VAL A 254 -5.86 4.36 13.61
C VAL A 254 -5.45 2.92 13.38
N ILE A 255 -4.16 2.67 13.25
CA ILE A 255 -3.59 1.36 13.04
C ILE A 255 -2.66 1.03 14.20
N PHE A 256 -3.01 0.00 14.95
CA PHE A 256 -2.13 -0.65 15.93
C PHE A 256 -1.49 -1.88 15.31
N ARG A 257 -0.31 -2.27 15.80
CA ARG A 257 0.39 -3.47 15.34
C ARG A 257 0.87 -4.33 16.50
N ASN A 258 1.02 -5.62 16.25
CA ASN A 258 1.76 -6.55 17.08
C ASN A 258 2.55 -7.51 16.18
N LEU A 259 3.19 -8.53 16.76
CA LEU A 259 3.94 -9.53 15.99
C LEU A 259 3.08 -10.40 15.06
N LYS A 260 1.76 -10.42 15.28
CA LYS A 260 0.79 -11.24 14.53
C LYS A 260 0.11 -10.47 13.40
N GLY A 261 0.10 -9.14 13.43
CA GLY A 261 -0.49 -8.34 12.35
C GLY A 261 -0.89 -6.94 12.79
N TYR A 262 -2.09 -6.53 12.38
CA TYR A 262 -2.60 -5.17 12.56
C TYR A 262 -4.04 -5.13 13.05
N ALA A 263 -4.35 -4.14 13.88
CA ALA A 263 -5.73 -3.77 14.23
C ALA A 263 -6.04 -2.39 13.66
N LEU A 264 -6.96 -2.34 12.71
CA LEU A 264 -7.50 -1.09 12.18
C LEU A 264 -8.67 -0.69 13.06
N VAL A 265 -8.64 0.52 13.62
CA VAL A 265 -9.63 1.02 14.56
C VAL A 265 -10.16 2.35 14.05
N GLN A 266 -11.44 2.39 13.68
CA GLN A 266 -12.10 3.64 13.29
C GLN A 266 -12.84 4.23 14.48
N VAL A 267 -12.44 5.44 14.87
CA VAL A 267 -13.10 6.19 15.94
C VAL A 267 -14.48 6.60 15.45
N LEU A 268 -15.52 6.19 16.15
CA LEU A 268 -16.90 6.55 15.85
C LEU A 268 -17.36 7.74 16.69
N LYS A 269 -16.90 7.81 17.94
CA LYS A 269 -17.33 8.83 18.88
C LYS A 269 -16.35 9.00 20.03
N VAL A 270 -16.08 10.25 20.43
CA VAL A 270 -15.28 10.56 21.62
C VAL A 270 -16.03 11.56 22.50
N ARG A 271 -16.26 11.19 23.76
CA ARG A 271 -16.76 12.10 24.80
C ARG A 271 -15.77 12.19 25.94
N THR A 272 -15.52 13.41 26.40
CA THR A 272 -14.76 13.65 27.62
C THR A 272 -15.66 13.54 28.83
N LYS A 273 -15.07 13.22 29.99
CA LYS A 273 -15.80 13.22 31.26
C LYS A 273 -16.38 14.60 31.55
N THR A 274 -17.59 14.62 32.07
CA THR A 274 -18.24 15.80 32.65
C THR A 274 -18.64 15.50 34.09
N THR A 275 -19.25 16.46 34.78
CA THR A 275 -19.81 16.24 36.12
C THR A 275 -20.93 15.19 36.13
N VAL A 276 -21.62 14.98 35.00
CA VAL A 276 -22.83 14.14 34.90
C VAL A 276 -22.67 12.95 33.95
N SER A 277 -21.55 12.84 33.23
CA SER A 277 -21.29 11.76 32.28
C SER A 277 -19.84 11.31 32.32
N ASN A 278 -19.65 10.00 32.16
CA ASN A 278 -18.33 9.41 32.02
C ASN A 278 -17.67 9.77 30.69
N ALA A 279 -16.34 9.62 30.65
CA ALA A 279 -15.62 9.61 29.38
C ALA A 279 -16.07 8.39 28.57
N GLU A 280 -16.15 8.51 27.25
CA GLU A 280 -16.58 7.42 26.38
C GLU A 280 -15.82 7.46 25.07
N LEU A 281 -15.27 6.31 24.67
CA LEU A 281 -14.76 6.08 23.33
C LEU A 281 -15.58 4.97 22.68
N GLN A 282 -16.17 5.26 21.54
CA GLN A 282 -16.80 4.27 20.67
C GLN A 282 -15.98 4.11 19.39
N PHE A 283 -15.73 2.86 19.00
CA PHE A 283 -15.04 2.56 17.75
C PHE A 283 -15.55 1.27 17.12
N ARG A 284 -15.30 1.11 15.82
CA ARG A 284 -15.32 -0.19 15.14
C ARG A 284 -13.91 -0.62 14.77
N TYR A 285 -13.69 -1.91 14.63
CA TYR A 285 -12.37 -2.45 14.32
C TYR A 285 -12.41 -3.59 13.29
N GLN A 286 -11.28 -3.78 12.62
CA GLN A 286 -10.99 -4.92 11.77
C GLN A 286 -9.59 -5.43 12.10
N LEU A 287 -9.50 -6.70 12.49
CA LEU A 287 -8.23 -7.36 12.76
C LEU A 287 -7.72 -8.03 11.49
N ARG A 288 -6.43 -7.85 11.25
CA ARG A 288 -5.71 -8.32 10.07
C ARG A 288 -4.47 -9.09 10.52
N TYR A 289 -4.59 -10.40 10.63
CA TYR A 289 -3.50 -11.29 11.03
C TYR A 289 -2.69 -11.73 9.82
N ARG A 290 -1.36 -11.64 9.89
CA ARG A 290 -0.48 -12.13 8.83
C ARG A 290 -0.71 -13.64 8.70
N LYS A 291 -1.04 -14.12 7.51
CA LYS A 291 -1.05 -15.56 7.23
C LYS A 291 0.40 -16.05 7.28
N ASP A 292 0.73 -16.87 8.27
CA ASP A 292 1.98 -17.62 8.45
C ASP A 292 3.19 -17.08 7.67
N VAL A 293 3.73 -15.95 8.12
CA VAL A 293 5.17 -15.73 7.96
C VAL A 293 5.80 -16.50 9.10
N GLN A 294 6.55 -17.55 8.81
CA GLN A 294 7.34 -18.25 9.81
C GLN A 294 8.04 -17.22 10.70
N ILE A 295 7.63 -17.17 11.97
CA ILE A 295 8.06 -16.20 13.01
C ILE A 295 9.57 -16.33 13.34
N ILE A 296 10.31 -17.17 12.61
CA ILE A 296 11.70 -17.52 12.90
C ILE A 296 12.68 -16.42 12.46
N HIS A 297 12.46 -15.73 11.32
CA HIS A 297 13.47 -14.82 10.76
C HIS A 297 13.53 -13.38 11.32
N TYR A 298 12.60 -12.97 12.18
CA TYR A 298 12.70 -11.66 12.86
C TYR A 298 13.55 -11.73 14.13
N LEU A 299 13.55 -12.87 14.83
CA LEU A 299 14.35 -13.08 16.04
C LEU A 299 15.83 -13.36 15.72
N GLU A 300 16.12 -13.96 14.55
CA GLU A 300 17.50 -14.26 14.14
C GLU A 300 18.29 -12.99 13.73
N ARG A 301 17.62 -11.96 13.19
CA ARG A 301 18.26 -10.70 12.75
C ARG A 301 18.52 -9.67 13.86
N GLN A 302 18.20 -9.99 15.11
CA GLN A 302 18.53 -9.15 16.28
C GLN A 302 19.50 -9.86 17.24
N ALA A 303 19.98 -11.05 16.85
CA ALA A 303 20.93 -11.86 17.61
C ALA A 303 22.32 -11.96 16.95
N GLU A 304 22.55 -11.23 15.85
CA GLU A 304 23.85 -11.00 15.21
C GLU A 304 24.23 -9.52 15.29
#